data_AF-A0A3B8S2Z3-F1
#
_entry.id   AF-A0A3B8S2Z3-F1
#
_cell.length_a   1.000
_cell.length_b   1.000
_cell.length_c   1.000
_cell.angle_alpha   90.00
_cell.angle_beta   90.00
_cell.angle_gamma   90.00
#
_symmetry.space_group_name_H-M   'P 1'
#
loop_
_entity.id
_entity.type
_entity.pdbx_description
1 polymer ?
#
loop_
_entity_poly.entity_id
_entity_poly.type
_entity_poly.pdbx_seq_one_letter_code
_entity_poly.pdbx_strand_id
1 'polypeptide(L)'
;MANSQIFRSFCALISGALITLSLAPFAFWPLAIIATAILFVVLQQQSIKRSFWLGWFFGLGLFGTGASWVYVSIHEFGYTSIYLA
;
A
#
# COMPACT_ATOMS: atom_id res chain seq x y z
N MET A 1 -2.81 -23.68 -4.44
CA MET A 1 -1.56 -22.94 -4.12
C MET A 1 -1.52 -21.51 -4.68
N ALA A 2 -2.17 -21.18 -5.82
CA ALA A 2 -2.27 -19.80 -6.30
C ALA A 2 -3.20 -18.91 -5.45
N ASN A 3 -4.28 -19.47 -4.91
CA ASN A 3 -5.28 -18.72 -4.14
C ASN A 3 -4.70 -18.08 -2.86
N SER A 4 -3.78 -18.76 -2.19
CA SER A 4 -3.12 -18.24 -0.99
C SER A 4 -2.14 -17.09 -1.28
N GLN A 5 -1.63 -17.01 -2.51
CA GLN A 5 -0.70 -15.95 -2.92
C GLN A 5 -1.46 -14.67 -3.27
N ILE A 6 -2.57 -14.79 -3.99
CA ILE A 6 -3.47 -13.65 -4.27
C ILE A 6 -3.97 -13.06 -2.95
N PHE A 7 -4.40 -13.91 -2.02
CA PHE A 7 -4.82 -13.49 -0.69
C PHE A 7 -3.71 -12.71 0.04
N ARG A 8 -2.46 -13.20 0.03
CA ARG A 8 -1.31 -12.50 0.62
C ARG A 8 -1.05 -11.15 -0.03
N SER A 9 -1.15 -11.03 -1.35
CA SER A 9 -1.00 -9.75 -2.06
C SER A 9 -2.10 -8.75 -1.67
N PHE A 10 -3.35 -9.20 -1.54
CA PHE A 10 -4.42 -8.35 -1.03
C PHE A 10 -4.17 -7.91 0.42
N CYS A 11 -3.73 -8.82 1.29
CA CYS A 11 -3.36 -8.46 2.66
C CYS A 11 -2.20 -7.46 2.70
N ALA A 12 -1.20 -7.59 1.83
CA ALA A 12 -0.10 -6.63 1.72
C ALA A 12 -0.61 -5.25 1.29
N LEU A 13 -1.48 -5.19 0.28
CA LEU A 13 -2.08 -3.95 -0.20
C LEU A 13 -2.92 -3.26 0.89
N ILE A 14 -3.78 -4.00 1.59
CA ILE A 14 -4.58 -3.46 2.70
C ILE A 14 -3.67 -2.99 3.83
N SER A 15 -2.63 -3.77 4.18
CA SER A 15 -1.63 -3.38 5.18
C SER A 15 -0.98 -2.04 4.85
N GLY A 16 -0.62 -1.80 3.58
CA GLY A 16 -0.11 -0.49 3.14
C GLY A 16 -1.13 0.64 3.34
N ALA A 17 -2.39 0.42 2.94
CA ALA A 17 -3.44 1.42 3.09
C ALA A 17 -3.72 1.77 4.58
N LEU A 18 -3.60 0.80 5.49
CA LEU A 18 -3.75 1.04 6.93
C LEU A 18 -2.71 2.01 7.50
N ILE A 19 -1.51 2.08 6.92
CA ILE A 19 -0.52 3.10 7.30
C ILE A 19 -1.04 4.51 6.99
N THR A 20 -1.77 4.71 5.89
CA THR A 20 -2.34 6.05 5.59
C THR A 20 -3.31 6.51 6.69
N LEU A 21 -4.12 5.59 7.22
CA LEU A 21 -5.06 5.89 8.30
C LEU A 21 -4.38 6.12 9.66
N SER A 22 -3.14 5.67 9.84
CA SER A 22 -2.39 5.95 11.06
C SER A 22 -1.73 7.34 11.05
N LEU A 23 -1.55 7.93 9.87
CA LEU A 23 -0.97 9.25 9.67
C LEU A 23 -2.03 10.36 9.74
N ALA A 24 -1.59 11.60 9.76
CA ALA A 24 -2.48 12.75 9.63
C ALA A 24 -3.24 12.69 8.29
N PRO A 25 -4.51 13.15 8.26
CA PRO A 25 -5.27 13.79 9.33
C PRO A 25 -6.00 12.81 10.29
N PHE A 26 -5.95 11.50 10.03
CA PHE A 26 -6.75 10.50 10.75
C PHE A 26 -6.17 10.11 12.11
N ALA A 27 -4.84 10.00 12.20
CA ALA A 27 -4.10 9.76 13.44
C ALA A 27 -4.51 8.49 14.23
N PHE A 28 -5.03 7.45 13.57
CA PHE A 28 -5.29 6.15 14.19
C PHE A 28 -4.00 5.35 14.38
N TRP A 29 -3.13 5.84 15.27
CA TRP A 29 -1.77 5.32 15.48
C TRP A 29 -1.66 3.79 15.67
N PRO A 30 -2.61 3.05 16.30
CA PRO A 30 -2.49 1.60 16.43
C PRO A 30 -2.52 0.87 15.08
N LEU A 31 -3.11 1.48 14.05
CA LEU A 31 -3.14 0.89 12.71
C LEU A 31 -1.74 0.76 12.11
N ALA A 32 -0.76 1.59 12.51
CA ALA A 32 0.62 1.43 12.07
C ALA A 32 1.24 0.12 12.56
N ILE A 33 0.96 -0.25 13.81
CA ILE A 33 1.42 -1.50 14.42
C ILE A 33 0.73 -2.68 13.75
N ILE A 34 -0.60 -2.60 13.57
CA ILE A 34 -1.39 -3.65 12.91
C ILE A 34 -0.92 -3.85 11.47
N ALA A 35 -0.72 -2.77 10.71
CA ALA A 35 -0.19 -2.80 9.35
C ALA A 35 1.16 -3.54 9.29
N THR A 36 2.10 -3.15 10.16
CA THR A 36 3.44 -3.75 10.23
C THR A 36 3.38 -5.24 10.61
N ALA A 37 2.51 -5.61 11.55
CA ALA A 37 2.29 -7.00 11.94
C ALA A 37 1.72 -7.84 10.79
N ILE A 38 0.74 -7.32 10.04
CA ILE A 38 0.20 -8.00 8.86
C ILE A 38 1.29 -8.20 7.81
N LEU A 39 2.09 -7.16 7.52
CA LEU A 39 3.18 -7.24 6.54
C LEU A 39 4.20 -8.32 6.95
N PHE A 40 4.59 -8.34 8.23
CA PHE A 40 5.49 -9.36 8.76
C PHE A 40 4.96 -10.78 8.51
N VAL A 41 3.70 -11.06 8.87
CA VAL A 41 3.08 -12.38 8.66
C VAL A 41 2.99 -12.75 7.18
N VAL A 42 2.69 -11.77 6.32
CA VAL A 42 2.59 -11.95 4.88
C VAL A 42 3.93 -12.31 4.24
N LEU A 43 5.05 -11.78 4.77
CA LEU A 43 6.41 -12.06 4.29
C LEU A 43 6.99 -13.39 4.78
N GLN A 44 6.40 -14.01 5.81
CA GLN A 44 6.90 -15.28 6.35
C GLN A 44 6.93 -16.40 5.29
N GLN A 45 8.03 -17.15 5.28
CA GLN A 45 8.25 -18.33 4.43
C GLN A 45 8.07 -18.05 2.92
N GLN A 46 8.30 -16.81 2.49
CA GLN A 46 8.27 -16.45 1.07
C GLN A 46 9.68 -16.41 0.49
N SER A 47 9.80 -16.79 -0.79
CA SER A 47 11.04 -16.61 -1.54
C SER A 47 11.30 -15.12 -1.78
N ILE A 48 12.57 -14.74 -1.98
CA ILE A 48 12.99 -13.35 -2.20
C ILE A 48 12.16 -12.67 -3.30
N LYS A 49 11.96 -13.35 -4.43
CA LYS A 49 11.16 -12.83 -5.56
C LYS A 49 9.71 -12.53 -5.15
N ARG A 50 9.12 -13.35 -4.28
CA ARG A 50 7.73 -13.14 -3.81
C ARG A 50 7.67 -12.03 -2.77
N SER A 51 8.63 -11.99 -1.84
CA SER A 51 8.73 -10.92 -0.85
C SER A 51 8.86 -9.55 -1.51
N PHE A 52 9.60 -9.46 -2.63
CA PHE A 52 9.67 -8.24 -3.44
C PHE A 52 8.27 -7.80 -3.92
N TRP A 53 7.50 -8.71 -4.53
CA TRP A 53 6.16 -8.38 -5.02
C TRP A 53 5.17 -8.05 -3.89
N LEU A 54 5.27 -8.72 -2.74
CA LEU A 54 4.44 -8.40 -1.58
C LEU A 54 4.78 -7.02 -1.03
N GLY A 55 6.07 -6.67 -0.96
CA GLY A 55 6.52 -5.32 -0.62
C GLY A 55 6.04 -4.28 -1.64
N TRP A 56 6.01 -4.63 -2.93
CA TRP A 56 5.45 -3.79 -3.98
C TRP A 56 3.95 -3.52 -3.76
N PHE A 57 3.14 -4.56 -3.50
CA PHE A 57 1.71 -4.39 -3.20
C PHE A 57 1.47 -3.59 -1.92
N PHE A 58 2.28 -3.79 -0.89
CA PHE A 58 2.26 -2.95 0.31
C PHE A 58 2.55 -1.48 -0.01
N GLY A 59 3.59 -1.21 -0.80
CA GLY A 59 3.92 0.13 -1.27
C GLY A 59 2.80 0.76 -2.10
N LEU A 60 2.19 -0.01 -3.00
CA LEU A 60 1.02 0.44 -3.78
C LEU A 60 -0.15 0.82 -2.89
N GLY A 61 -0.44 0.04 -1.84
CA GLY A 61 -1.47 0.39 -0.86
C GLY A 61 -1.14 1.69 -0.13
N LEU A 62 0.08 1.80 0.42
CA LEU A 62 0.53 2.97 1.17
C LEU A 62 0.53 4.25 0.32
N PHE A 63 1.24 4.24 -0.82
CA PHE A 63 1.38 5.44 -1.65
C PHE A 63 0.13 5.72 -2.47
N GLY A 64 -0.57 4.68 -2.92
CA GLY A 64 -1.82 4.82 -3.66
C GLY A 64 -2.91 5.50 -2.82
N THR A 65 -2.99 5.24 -1.52
CA THR A 65 -3.94 5.96 -0.65
C THR A 65 -3.34 7.22 -0.04
N GLY A 66 -2.10 7.18 0.45
CA GLY A 66 -1.49 8.26 1.24
C GLY A 66 -0.85 9.38 0.44
N ALA A 67 -0.45 9.11 -0.81
CA ALA A 67 0.11 10.10 -1.73
C ALA A 67 -0.79 10.35 -2.95
N SER A 68 -2.05 9.91 -2.90
CA SER A 68 -3.05 10.14 -3.96
C SER A 68 -3.24 11.62 -4.31
N TRP A 69 -3.02 12.52 -3.34
CA TRP A 69 -3.11 13.97 -3.53
C TRP A 69 -2.12 14.52 -4.59
N VAL A 70 -1.04 13.78 -4.90
CA VAL A 70 -0.09 14.17 -5.96
C VAL A 70 -0.78 14.24 -7.33
N TYR A 71 -1.85 13.46 -7.55
CA TYR A 71 -2.68 13.54 -8.74
C TYR A 71 -3.18 14.98 -9.00
N VAL A 72 -3.66 15.67 -7.96
CA VAL A 72 -4.16 17.05 -8.09
C VAL A 72 -3.03 17.96 -8.55
N SER A 73 -1.82 17.75 -8.04
CA SER A 73 -0.68 18.56 -8.45
C SER A 73 -0.32 18.38 -9.93
N ILE A 74 -0.37 17.15 -10.43
CA ILE A 74 -0.03 16.82 -11.83
C ILE A 74 -1.14 17.28 -12.78
N HIS A 75 -2.40 17.06 -12.41
CA HIS A 75 -3.55 17.43 -13.23
C HIS A 75 -3.71 18.95 -13.31
N GLU A 76 -3.78 19.63 -12.16
CA GLU A 76 -4.09 21.06 -12.10
C GLU A 76 -2.90 21.95 -12.46
N PHE A 77 -1.69 21.67 -11.93
CA PHE A 77 -0.52 22.51 -12.18
C PHE A 77 0.32 22.04 -13.38
N GLY A 78 0.18 20.78 -13.78
CA GLY A 78 0.85 20.23 -14.97
C GLY A 78 0.03 20.36 -16.26
N TYR A 79 -1.24 20.76 -16.17
CA TYR A 79 -2.18 20.86 -17.31
C TYR A 79 -2.28 19.57 -18.12
N THR A 80 -2.19 18.44 -17.43
CA THR A 80 -2.24 17.10 -18.03
C THR A 80 -3.67 16.58 -18.05
N SER A 81 -4.01 15.74 -19.03
CA SER A 81 -5.33 15.10 -19.06
C SER A 81 -5.44 14.05 -17.96
N ILE A 82 -6.67 13.74 -17.54
CA ILE A 82 -6.96 12.71 -16.52
C ILE A 82 -6.33 11.34 -16.80
N TYR A 83 -6.07 11.00 -18.07
CA TYR A 83 -5.46 9.71 -18.45
C TYR A 83 -3.92 9.70 -18.34
N LEU A 84 -3.31 10.88 -18.27
CA LEU A 84 -1.86 11.08 -18.25
C LEU A 84 -1.34 11.58 -16.89
N ALA A 85 -2.25 11.99 -16.01
CA ALA A 85 -1.97 12.39 -14.62
C ALA A 85 -1.83 11.18 -13.70
#